data_AF-A0A1Y5DKR3-F1
#
_entry.id   AF-A0A1Y5DKR3-F1
#
_cell.length_a   1.000
_cell.length_b   1.000
_cell.length_c   1.000
_cell.angle_alpha   90.00
_cell.angle_beta   90.00
_cell.angle_gamma   90.00
#
_symmetry.space_group_name_H-M   'P 1'
#
loop_
_entity.id
_entity.type
_entity.pdbx_description
1 polymer ?
#
loop_
_entity_poly.entity_id
_entity_poly.type
_entity_poly.pdbx_seq_one_letter_code
_entity_poly.pdbx_strand_id
1 'polypeptide(L)' 'SIQFADFNMISSLGGFLFGFSQLIFVLVVVKCVRGGAPAKAVVWEGAEGLEWTIPSPAPYHTFEKPPEVK' A
#
# COMPACT_ATOMS: atom_id res chain seq x y z
N SER A 1 5.15 31.33 -28.54
CA SER A 1 4.53 30.17 -27.85
C SER A 1 4.21 30.51 -26.39
N ILE A 2 3.38 31.53 -26.16
CA ILE A 2 3.01 31.99 -24.80
C ILE A 2 1.62 31.47 -24.39
N GLN A 3 0.80 31.03 -25.36
CA GLN A 3 -0.60 30.63 -25.16
C GLN A 3 -0.82 29.53 -24.11
N PHE A 4 0.21 28.74 -23.79
CA PHE A 4 0.13 27.66 -22.79
C PHE A 4 1.09 27.83 -21.62
N ALA A 5 1.71 29.00 -21.46
CA ALA A 5 2.69 29.23 -20.40
C ALA A 5 2.08 28.98 -19.01
N ASP A 6 0.85 29.46 -18.78
CA ASP A 6 0.14 29.26 -17.51
C ASP A 6 -0.21 27.79 -17.25
N PHE A 7 -0.65 27.06 -18.28
CA PHE A 7 -0.91 25.63 -18.17
C PHE A 7 0.36 24.82 -17.91
N ASN A 8 1.46 25.13 -18.58
CA ASN A 8 2.75 24.49 -18.34
C ASN A 8 3.26 24.78 -16.92
N MET A 9 3.02 25.98 -16.40
CA MET A 9 3.34 26.33 -15.01
C MET A 9 2.52 25.48 -14.03
N ILE A 10 1.21 25.34 -14.25
CA ILE A 10 0.34 24.46 -13.44
C ILE A 10 0.81 23.00 -13.50
N SER A 11 1.11 22.49 -14.70
CA SER A 11 1.65 21.14 -14.86
C SER A 11 2.97 20.95 -14.13
N SER A 12 3.85 21.95 -14.14
CA SER A 12 5.13 21.92 -13.41
C SER A 12 4.91 21.87 -11.90
N LEU A 13 4.00 22.70 -11.36
CA LEU A 13 3.61 22.68 -9.96
C LEU A 13 3.03 21.31 -9.55
N GLY A 14 2.16 20.75 -10.39
CA GLY A 14 1.63 19.39 -10.20
C GLY A 14 2.75 18.34 -10.19
N GLY A 15 3.72 18.47 -11.09
CA GLY A 15 4.90 17.60 -11.14
C GLY A 15 5.74 17.67 -9.86
N PHE A 16 5.98 18.86 -9.31
CA PHE A 16 6.69 19.01 -8.03
C PHE A 16 5.90 18.44 -6.85
N LEU A 17 4.59 18.67 -6.79
CA LEU A 17 3.73 18.07 -5.76
C LEU A 17 3.71 16.54 -5.84
N PHE A 18 3.66 15.98 -7.06
CA PHE A 18 3.78 14.54 -7.27
C PHE A 18 5.16 14.01 -6.87
N GLY A 19 6.25 14.74 -7.17
CA GLY A 19 7.58 14.39 -6.70
C GLY A 19 7.68 14.38 -5.17
N PHE A 20 7.08 15.38 -4.50
CA PHE A 20 7.02 15.45 -3.05
C PHE A 20 6.21 14.29 -2.43
N SER A 21 5.13 13.85 -3.07
CA SER A 21 4.34 12.71 -2.57
C SER A 21 5.14 11.40 -2.53
N GLN A 22 6.14 11.24 -3.41
CA GLN A 22 7.05 10.09 -3.37
C GLN A 22 7.90 10.09 -2.08
N LEU A 23 8.29 11.26 -1.56
CA LEU A 23 8.99 11.33 -0.27
C LEU A 23 8.10 10.86 0.88
N ILE A 24 6.82 11.25 0.87
CA ILE A 24 5.83 10.76 1.84
C ILE A 24 5.69 9.23 1.73
N PHE A 25 5.59 8.69 0.52
CA PHE A 25 5.52 7.25 0.29
C PHE A 25 6.74 6.51 0.88
N VAL A 26 7.95 6.99 0.61
CA VAL A 26 9.18 6.40 1.18
C VAL A 26 9.18 6.49 2.71
N LEU A 27 8.75 7.60 3.30
CA LEU A 27 8.63 7.73 4.74
C LEU A 27 7.66 6.71 5.35
N VAL A 28 6.52 6.45 4.70
CA VAL A 28 5.56 5.43 5.12
C VAL A 28 6.17 4.03 5.02
N VAL A 29 6.84 3.70 3.91
CA VAL A 29 7.54 2.41 3.74
C VAL A 29 8.59 2.21 4.83
N VAL A 30 9.44 3.22 5.08
CA VAL A 30 10.46 3.16 6.14
C VAL A 30 9.81 2.94 7.50
N LYS A 31 8.70 3.61 7.80
CA LYS A 31 7.95 3.39 9.04
C LYS A 31 7.41 1.97 9.16
N CYS A 32 6.86 1.41 8.09
CA CYS A 32 6.37 0.02 8.07
C CYS A 32 7.49 -1.00 8.27
N VAL A 33 8.65 -0.82 7.62
CA VAL A 33 9.80 -1.73 7.76
C VAL A 33 10.43 -1.65 9.15
N ARG A 34 10.46 -0.47 9.77
CA ARG A 34 10.95 -0.30 11.16
C ARG A 34 10.04 -0.95 12.21
N GLY A 35 8.87 -1.43 11.81
CA GLY A 35 7.94 -2.19 12.65
C GLY A 35 6.86 -1.33 13.30
N GLY A 36 6.05 -1.99 14.13
CA GLY A 36 4.87 -1.42 14.76
C GLY A 36 3.98 -2.52 15.32
N ALA A 37 2.71 -2.19 15.61
CA ALA A 37 1.73 -3.20 16.00
C ALA A 37 1.50 -4.17 14.82
N PRO A 38 1.53 -5.49 15.07
CA PRO A 38 1.16 -6.47 14.06
C PRO A 38 -0.24 -6.20 13.53
N ALA A 39 -0.41 -6.39 12.22
CA ALA A 39 -1.72 -6.29 11.61
C ALA A 39 -2.61 -7.47 12.07
N LYS A 40 -3.93 -7.27 12.01
CA LYS A 40 -4.89 -8.37 12.17
C LYS A 40 -4.80 -9.32 10.96
N ALA A 41 -5.32 -10.54 11.11
CA ALA A 41 -5.43 -11.49 9.99
C ALA A 41 -6.24 -10.89 8.83
N VAL A 42 -7.37 -10.22 9.14
CA VAL A 42 -8.21 -9.50 8.17
C VAL A 42 -8.06 -8.00 8.42
N VAL A 43 -7.47 -7.28 7.46
CA VAL A 43 -7.19 -5.83 7.59
C VAL A 43 -8.16 -4.96 6.80
N TRP A 44 -8.81 -5.52 5.78
CA TRP A 44 -9.74 -4.82 4.91
C TRP A 44 -11.18 -5.26 5.18
N GLU A 45 -12.12 -4.34 5.04
CA GLU A 45 -13.53 -4.69 5.03
C GLU A 45 -13.85 -5.46 3.73
N GLY A 46 -14.63 -6.54 3.83
CA GLY A 46 -14.99 -7.37 2.67
C GLY A 46 -13.84 -8.20 2.11
N ALA A 47 -12.74 -8.34 2.85
CA ALA A 47 -11.67 -9.27 2.50
C ALA A 47 -12.19 -10.72 2.62
N GLU A 48 -12.35 -11.34 1.46
CA GLU A 48 -12.75 -12.74 1.29
C GLU A 48 -11.63 -13.51 0.60
N GLY A 49 -11.52 -14.81 0.87
CA GLY A 49 -10.43 -15.65 0.37
C GLY A 49 -9.67 -16.37 1.49
N LEU A 50 -8.89 -17.37 1.09
CA LEU A 50 -8.15 -18.23 2.02
C LEU A 50 -6.98 -17.49 2.68
N GLU A 51 -6.43 -16.48 2.02
CA GLU A 51 -5.36 -15.63 2.53
C GLU A 51 -5.73 -14.91 3.84
N TRP A 52 -7.02 -14.67 4.06
CA TRP A 52 -7.57 -13.99 5.24
C TRP A 52 -7.88 -14.93 6.41
N THR A 53 -7.75 -16.24 6.19
CA THR A 53 -7.93 -17.26 7.24
C THR A 53 -6.65 -17.56 8.03
N ILE A 54 -5.53 -16.99 7.59
CA ILE A 54 -4.19 -17.22 8.15
C ILE A 54 -3.84 -16.06 9.10
N PRO A 55 -3.14 -16.32 10.22
CA PRO A 55 -2.69 -15.25 11.11
C PRO A 55 -1.66 -14.33 10.45
N SER A 56 -1.54 -13.11 10.98
CA SER A 56 -0.48 -12.16 10.62
C SER A 56 0.48 -11.98 11.81
N PRO A 57 1.80 -12.19 11.66
CA PRO A 57 2.50 -12.61 10.43
C PRO A 57 2.17 -14.03 9.99
N ALA A 58 2.28 -14.29 8.68
CA ALA A 58 2.00 -15.61 8.13
C ALA A 58 2.99 -16.67 8.66
N PRO A 59 2.52 -17.87 9.00
CA PRO A 59 3.39 -18.99 9.35
C PRO A 59 4.17 -19.49 8.13
N TYR A 60 5.25 -20.23 8.36
CA TYR A 60 6.09 -20.78 7.28
C TYR A 60 5.33 -21.76 6.36
N HIS A 61 4.45 -22.58 6.94
CA HIS A 61 3.52 -23.42 6.20
C HIS A 61 2.10 -22.89 6.34
N THR A 62 1.54 -22.42 5.22
CA THR A 62 0.27 -21.71 5.19
C THR A 62 -0.92 -22.59 5.58
N PHE A 63 -0.96 -23.82 5.05
CA PHE A 63 -2.01 -24.81 5.35
C PHE A 63 -1.38 -26.19 5.51
N GLU A 64 -1.54 -26.81 6.68
CA GLU A 64 -1.17 -28.22 6.90
C GLU A 64 -2.24 -29.18 6.38
N LYS A 65 -3.51 -28.75 6.46
CA LYS A 65 -4.68 -29.46 5.95
C LYS A 65 -5.29 -28.67 4.80
N PRO A 66 -5.67 -29.32 3.68
CA PRO A 66 -6.32 -28.63 2.58
C PRO A 66 -7.56 -27.89 3.06
N PRO A 67 -7.69 -26.58 2.80
CA PRO A 67 -8.88 -25.83 3.13
C PRO A 67 -10.03 -26.21 2.19
N GLU A 68 -11.25 -26.23 2.72
CA GLU A 68 -12.44 -26.42 1.92
C GLU A 68 -12.78 -25.11 1.19
N VAL A 69 -12.85 -25.17 -0.14
CA VAL A 69 -13.32 -24.05 -0.98
C VAL A 69 -14.82 -24.22 -1.18
N LYS A 70 -15.60 -23.18 -0.88
CA LYS A 70 -17.05 -23.14 -1.12
C LYS A 70 -17.37 -22.41 -2.42
#